data_AF-A0A838VVH0-F1
#
_entry.id   AF-A0A838VVH0-F1
#
_cell.length_a   1.000
_cell.length_b   1.000
_cell.length_c   1.000
_cell.angle_alpha   90.00
_cell.angle_beta   90.00
_cell.angle_gamma   90.00
#
_symmetry.space_group_name_H-M   'P 1'
#
loop_
_entity.id
_entity.type
_entity.pdbx_description
1 polymer ?
#
loop_
_entity_poly.entity_id
_entity_poly.type
_entity_poly.pdbx_seq_one_letter_code
_entity_poly.pdbx_strand_id
1 'polypeptide(L)'
;YYESLSLLKCYGRTEGGYRQFSEDVLTRLAFIKRAQNLDLSLEEIGDILNVYDKGKPACSEIQQKLKQKQLEIDNKIDELLALRNELGELLSDWKNLQEKPEDKICPIIQKNQ
;
A
#
# COMPACT_ATOMS: atom_id res chain seq x y z
N TYR A 1 -5.85 15.15 -11.97
CA TYR A 1 -5.80 13.84 -11.31
C TYR A 1 -6.67 13.81 -10.05
N TYR A 2 -6.40 14.60 -8.99
CA TYR A 2 -7.29 14.63 -7.83
C TYR A 2 -8.69 15.21 -8.10
N GLU A 3 -8.79 16.24 -8.93
CA GLU A 3 -10.08 16.79 -9.40
C GLU A 3 -10.89 15.76 -10.22
N SER A 4 -10.23 14.96 -11.07
CA SER A 4 -10.89 13.91 -11.86
C SER A 4 -11.38 12.73 -11.01
N LEU A 5 -10.84 12.59 -9.80
CA LEU A 5 -11.26 11.61 -8.80
C LEU A 5 -12.23 12.23 -7.77
N SER A 6 -12.71 13.45 -7.99
CA SER A 6 -13.57 14.22 -7.07
C SER A 6 -12.98 14.44 -5.67
N LEU A 7 -11.65 14.27 -5.52
CA LEU A 7 -10.96 14.44 -4.25
C LEU A 7 -10.69 15.91 -3.92
N LEU A 8 -10.69 16.80 -4.91
CA LEU A 8 -10.60 18.25 -4.73
C LEU A 8 -11.73 18.93 -5.50
N LYS A 9 -12.44 19.85 -4.84
CA LYS A 9 -13.49 20.66 -5.46
C LYS A 9 -12.89 22.01 -5.89
N CYS A 10 -12.94 22.25 -7.19
CA CYS A 10 -12.62 23.55 -7.78
C CYS A 10 -13.92 24.35 -7.85
N TYR A 11 -13.97 25.57 -7.30
CA TYR A 11 -15.21 26.37 -7.33
C TYR A 11 -15.35 27.20 -8.60
N GLY A 12 -14.28 27.31 -9.40
CA GLY A 12 -14.29 28.10 -10.62
C GLY A 12 -12.96 28.07 -11.34
N ARG A 13 -12.93 28.70 -12.52
CA ARG A 13 -11.70 28.97 -13.24
C ARG A 13 -11.58 30.47 -13.46
N THR A 14 -10.35 30.97 -13.42
CA THR A 14 -10.07 32.37 -13.81
C THR A 14 -10.30 32.54 -15.31
N GLU A 15 -10.41 33.79 -15.78
CA GLU A 15 -10.49 34.11 -17.22
C GLU A 15 -9.30 33.53 -18.02
N GLY A 16 -8.13 33.39 -17.39
CA GLY A 16 -6.95 32.75 -17.98
C GLY A 16 -6.97 31.21 -17.95
N GLY A 17 -8.06 30.58 -17.47
CA GLY A 17 -8.23 29.13 -17.42
C GLY A 17 -7.58 28.43 -16.22
N TYR A 18 -7.06 29.16 -15.25
CA TYR A 18 -6.47 28.59 -14.02
C TYR A 18 -7.56 28.13 -13.05
N ARG A 19 -7.32 27.01 -12.37
CA ARG A 19 -8.25 26.48 -11.35
C ARG A 19 -8.24 27.35 -10.10
N GLN A 20 -9.41 27.64 -9.57
CA GLN A 20 -9.59 28.36 -8.32
C GLN A 20 -10.04 27.41 -7.23
N PHE A 21 -9.28 27.40 -6.15
CA PHE A 21 -9.53 26.59 -4.97
C PHE A 21 -9.73 27.49 -3.76
N SER A 22 -10.52 27.01 -2.81
CA SER A 22 -10.67 27.64 -1.51
C SER A 22 -9.43 27.38 -0.65
N GLU A 23 -9.27 28.17 0.41
CA GLU A 23 -8.08 28.13 1.26
C GLU A 23 -7.90 26.78 2.00
N ASP A 24 -9.00 26.06 2.24
CA ASP A 24 -9.00 24.71 2.84
C ASP A 24 -8.35 23.62 1.95
N VAL A 25 -8.11 23.92 0.67
CA VAL A 25 -7.50 22.98 -0.28
C VAL A 25 -6.12 22.50 0.19
N LEU A 26 -5.36 23.37 0.87
CA LEU A 26 -4.02 23.03 1.37
C LEU A 26 -4.09 21.98 2.48
N THR A 27 -5.03 22.14 3.41
CA THR A 27 -5.29 21.16 4.47
C THR A 27 -5.73 19.82 3.88
N ARG A 28 -6.61 19.87 2.88
CA ARG A 28 -7.09 18.66 2.19
C ARG A 28 -5.97 17.95 1.43
N LEU A 29 -5.11 18.69 0.73
CA LEU A 29 -3.94 18.13 0.05
C LEU A 29 -2.94 17.52 1.02
N ALA A 30 -2.69 18.16 2.16
CA ALA A 30 -1.83 17.62 3.21
C ALA A 30 -2.37 16.29 3.75
N PHE A 31 -3.69 16.20 3.95
CA PHE A 31 -4.36 14.96 4.33
C PHE A 31 -4.18 13.86 3.27
N ILE A 32 -4.49 14.15 1.99
CA ILE A 32 -4.37 13.19 0.89
C ILE A 32 -2.94 12.64 0.80
N LYS A 33 -1.93 13.52 0.82
CA LYS A 33 -0.52 13.11 0.77
C LYS A 33 -0.13 12.21 1.94
N ARG A 34 -0.58 12.54 3.15
CA ARG A 34 -0.28 11.72 4.34
C ARG A 34 -0.96 10.36 4.26
N ALA A 35 -2.20 10.30 3.80
CA ALA A 35 -2.93 9.04 3.63
C ALA A 35 -2.27 8.14 2.56
N GLN A 36 -1.83 8.71 1.44
CA GLN A 36 -1.07 7.97 0.43
C GLN A 36 0.25 7.40 0.96
N ASN A 37 0.97 8.15 1.80
CA ASN A 37 2.18 7.66 2.44
C ASN A 37 1.94 6.51 3.43
N LEU A 38 0.68 6.34 3.87
CA LEU A 38 0.24 5.20 4.70
C LEU A 38 -0.35 4.07 3.84
N ASP A 39 -0.09 4.10 2.54
CA ASP A 39 -0.51 3.10 1.56
C ASP A 39 -2.04 2.94 1.44
N LEU A 40 -2.78 3.99 1.77
CA LEU A 40 -4.22 4.06 1.49
C LEU A 40 -4.44 4.38 0.02
N SER A 41 -5.38 3.65 -0.60
CA SER A 41 -5.73 3.87 -1.99
C SER A 41 -6.48 5.19 -2.16
N LEU A 42 -6.49 5.73 -3.38
CA LEU A 42 -7.22 6.96 -3.68
C LEU A 42 -8.73 6.81 -3.53
N GLU A 43 -9.24 5.59 -3.72
CA GLU A 43 -10.64 5.25 -3.48
C GLU A 43 -10.96 5.35 -1.98
N GLU A 44 -10.13 4.75 -1.13
CA GLU A 44 -10.30 4.80 0.33
C GLU A 44 -10.20 6.23 0.87
N ILE A 45 -9.27 7.02 0.34
CA ILE A 45 -9.12 8.43 0.66
C ILE A 45 -10.39 9.20 0.24
N GLY A 46 -10.98 8.87 -0.91
CA GLY A 46 -12.22 9.47 -1.39
C GLY A 46 -13.41 9.19 -0.48
N ASP A 47 -13.55 7.96 0.01
CA ASP A 47 -14.62 7.58 0.94
C ASP A 47 -14.54 8.39 2.23
N ILE A 48 -13.35 8.47 2.82
CA ILE A 48 -13.09 9.24 4.05
C ILE A 48 -13.43 10.72 3.84
N LEU A 49 -12.99 11.29 2.72
CA LEU A 49 -13.26 12.69 2.40
C LEU A 49 -14.75 12.95 2.12
N ASN A 50 -15.48 11.99 1.57
CA ASN A 50 -16.92 12.10 1.35
C ASN A 50 -17.70 12.11 2.68
N VAL A 51 -17.25 11.33 3.67
CA VAL A 51 -17.85 11.35 5.01
C VAL A 51 -17.58 12.67 5.71
N TYR A 52 -16.36 13.18 5.60
CA TYR A 52 -15.99 14.50 6.10
C TYR A 52 -16.81 15.62 5.44
N ASP A 53 -16.96 15.59 4.11
CA ASP A 53 -17.73 16.58 3.33
C ASP A 53 -19.23 16.59 3.70
N LYS A 54 -19.75 15.50 4.25
CA LYS A 54 -21.12 15.39 4.79
C LYS A 54 -21.25 15.90 6.24
N GLY A 55 -20.18 16.49 6.79
CA GLY A 55 -20.15 17.02 8.16
C GLY A 55 -20.04 15.95 9.25
N LYS A 56 -19.68 14.71 8.90
CA LYS A 56 -19.55 13.61 9.86
C LYS A 56 -18.09 13.39 10.25
N PRO A 57 -17.80 12.96 11.49
CA PRO A 57 -16.44 12.62 11.91
C PRO A 57 -15.98 11.33 11.22
N ALA A 58 -14.97 11.44 10.34
CA ALA A 58 -14.41 10.29 9.62
C ALA A 58 -13.31 9.53 10.41
N CYS A 59 -13.03 9.93 11.66
CA CYS A 59 -11.95 9.35 12.47
C CYS A 59 -12.11 7.84 12.70
N SER A 60 -13.34 7.35 12.86
CA SER A 60 -13.59 5.93 13.09
C SER A 60 -13.28 5.08 11.85
N GLU A 61 -13.67 5.56 10.67
CA GLU A 61 -13.38 4.88 9.38
C GLU A 61 -11.87 4.85 9.12
N ILE A 62 -11.19 5.97 9.34
CA ILE A 62 -9.72 6.05 9.24
C ILE A 62 -9.07 5.04 10.18
N GLN A 63 -9.51 4.97 11.44
CA GLN A 63 -8.94 4.04 12.42
C GLN A 63 -9.11 2.58 11.97
N GLN A 64 -10.26 2.21 11.42
CA GLN A 64 -10.49 0.86 10.90
C GLN A 64 -9.58 0.55 9.72
N LYS A 65 -9.42 1.48 8.77
CA LYS A 65 -8.52 1.32 7.62
C LYS A 65 -7.07 1.16 8.04
N LEU A 66 -6.61 1.95 9.01
CA LEU A 66 -5.24 1.83 9.53
C LEU A 66 -5.00 0.48 10.23
N LYS A 67 -5.98 -0.02 11.00
CA LYS A 67 -5.87 -1.37 11.61
C LYS A 67 -5.80 -2.47 10.56
N GLN A 68 -6.59 -2.36 9.51
CA GLN A 68 -6.58 -3.32 8.40
C GLN A 68 -5.21 -3.31 7.69
N LYS A 69 -4.66 -2.13 7.39
CA LYS A 69 -3.33 -1.98 6.81
C LYS A 69 -2.22 -2.53 7.69
N GLN A 70 -2.31 -2.31 9.00
CA GLN A 70 -1.38 -2.90 9.95
C GLN A 70 -1.40 -4.43 9.87
N LEU A 71 -2.59 -5.04 9.88
CA LEU A 71 -2.73 -6.50 9.78
C LEU A 71 -2.19 -7.06 8.45
N GLU A 72 -2.41 -6.36 7.34
CA GLU A 72 -1.86 -6.72 6.03
C GLU A 72 -0.32 -6.70 6.04
N ILE A 73 0.28 -5.69 6.66
CA ILE A 73 1.74 -5.58 6.82
C ILE A 73 2.27 -6.73 7.67
N ASP A 74 1.62 -7.02 8.81
CA ASP A 74 2.03 -8.10 9.71
C ASP A 74 2.00 -9.46 9.00
N ASN A 75 0.92 -9.76 8.27
CA ASN A 75 0.84 -10.98 7.45
C ASN A 75 1.95 -11.04 6.40
N LYS A 76 2.25 -9.90 5.75
CA LYS A 76 3.31 -9.86 4.73
C LYS A 76 4.69 -10.08 5.33
N ILE A 77 4.93 -9.58 6.52
CA ILE A 77 6.17 -9.82 7.27
C ILE A 77 6.29 -11.32 7.55
N ASP A 78 5.23 -11.97 8.03
CA ASP A 78 5.27 -13.40 8.33
C ASP A 78 5.56 -14.25 7.07
N GLU A 79 4.92 -13.94 5.94
CA GLU A 79 5.23 -14.58 4.65
C GLU A 79 6.70 -14.39 4.24
N LEU A 80 7.21 -13.16 4.36
CA LEU A 80 8.60 -12.84 3.99
C LEU A 80 9.60 -13.52 4.93
N LEU A 81 9.28 -13.65 6.21
CA LEU A 81 10.10 -14.37 7.18
C LEU A 81 10.13 -15.87 6.87
N ALA A 82 8.99 -16.48 6.53
CA ALA A 82 8.90 -17.87 6.12
C ALA A 82 9.74 -18.14 4.88
N LEU A 83 9.58 -17.32 3.83
CA LEU A 83 10.38 -17.42 2.61
C LEU A 83 11.88 -17.24 2.86
N ARG A 84 12.26 -16.28 3.70
CA ARG A 84 13.67 -16.07 4.08
C ARG A 84 14.25 -17.30 4.76
N ASN A 85 13.49 -17.97 5.63
CA ASN A 85 13.94 -19.17 6.32
C ASN A 85 14.11 -20.33 5.33
N GLU A 86 13.15 -20.54 4.42
CA GLU A 86 13.25 -21.54 3.35
C GLU A 86 14.50 -21.30 2.47
N LEU A 87 14.74 -20.05 2.06
CA LEU A 87 15.96 -19.69 1.34
C LEU A 87 17.23 -19.98 2.15
N GLY A 88 17.20 -19.76 3.46
CA GLY A 88 18.30 -20.07 4.37
C GLY A 88 18.60 -21.57 4.48
N GLU A 89 17.55 -22.41 4.49
CA GLU A 89 17.68 -23.87 4.47
C GLU A 89 18.29 -24.35 3.16
N LEU A 90 17.77 -23.87 2.02
CA LEU A 90 18.31 -24.21 0.70
C LEU A 90 19.78 -23.81 0.54
N LEU A 91 20.17 -22.64 1.05
CA LEU A 91 21.57 -22.19 1.04
C LEU A 91 22.47 -23.02 1.97
N SER A 92 21.93 -23.51 3.08
CA SER A 92 22.66 -24.38 4.00
C SER A 92 22.88 -25.76 3.40
N ASP A 93 21.87 -26.31 2.72
CA ASP A 93 21.96 -27.54 1.95
C ASP A 93 23.02 -27.47 0.84
N TRP A 94 23.18 -26.29 0.23
CA TRP A 94 24.20 -26.07 -0.80
C TRP A 94 25.62 -26.32 -0.32
N LYS A 95 25.91 -26.05 0.96
CA LYS A 95 27.23 -26.29 1.54
C LYS A 95 27.56 -27.78 1.71
N ASN A 96 26.53 -28.62 1.74
CA ASN A 96 26.65 -30.06 1.96
C ASN A 96 26.59 -30.87 0.65
N LEU A 97 26.52 -30.20 -0.51
CA LEU A 97 26.42 -30.88 -1.79
C LEU A 97 27.78 -31.48 -2.18
N GLN A 98 27.88 -32.81 -2.16
CA GLN A 98 29.12 -33.53 -2.49
C GLN A 98 29.23 -33.88 -3.98
N GLU A 99 28.11 -34.16 -4.67
CA GLU A 99 28.11 -34.46 -6.11
C GLU A 99 26.89 -33.83 -6.81
N LYS A 100 27.06 -33.43 -8.08
CA LYS A 100 25.98 -32.93 -8.94
C LYS A 100 25.37 -34.12 -9.69
N PRO A 101 24.14 -34.55 -9.36
CA PRO A 101 23.45 -35.58 -10.12
C PRO A 101 23.21 -35.12 -11.56
N GLU A 102 23.55 -35.95 -12.55
CA GLU A 102 23.34 -35.67 -13.99
C GLU A 102 21.86 -35.68 -14.39
N ASP A 103 20.98 -36.25 -13.55
CA ASP A 103 19.54 -36.42 -13.79
C ASP A 103 18.67 -35.31 -13.18
N LYS A 104 19.26 -34.29 -12.53
CA LYS A 104 18.52 -33.18 -11.90
C LYS A 104 19.00 -31.81 -12.38
N ILE A 105 18.07 -30.87 -12.52
CA ILE A 105 18.39 -29.46 -12.83
C ILE A 105 19.06 -28.80 -11.62
N CYS A 106 18.50 -28.98 -10.43
CA CYS A 106 19.12 -28.60 -9.17
C CYS A 106 18.56 -29.46 -8.03
N PRO A 107 19.36 -30.37 -7.44
CA PRO A 107 18.88 -31.26 -6.37
C PRO A 107 18.44 -30.51 -5.10
N ILE A 108 18.90 -29.28 -4.89
CA ILE A 108 18.56 -28.47 -3.71
C ILE A 108 17.18 -27.84 -3.85
N ILE A 109 16.85 -27.29 -5.03
CA ILE A 109 15.50 -26.73 -5.27
C ILE A 109 14.47 -27.86 -5.40
N GLN A 110 14.86 -29.00 -5.98
CA GLN A 110 13.98 -30.14 -6.21
C GLN A 110 13.87 -31.09 -5.00
N LYS A 111 14.30 -30.67 -3.80
CA LYS A 111 14.34 -31.51 -2.58
C LYS A 111 12.96 -31.80 -1.99
N ASN A 112 11.93 -31.04 -2.38
CA ASN A 112 10.57 -31.09 -1.83
C ASN A 112 9.48 -31.48 -2.87
N GLN A 113 9.77 -32.42 -3.79
CA GLN A 113 8.75 -33.09 -4.61
C GLN A 113 8.63 -34.56 -4.27
#